data_AF-A0A0G4MWF1-F1
#
_entry.id   AF-A0A0G4MWF1-F1
#
_cell.length_a   1.000
_cell.length_b   1.000
_cell.length_c   1.000
_cell.angle_alpha   90.00
_cell.angle_beta   90.00
_cell.angle_gamma   90.00
#
_symmetry.space_group_name_H-M   'P 1'
#
loop_
_entity.id
_entity.type
_entity.pdbx_description
1 polymer ?
#
loop_
_entity_poly.entity_id
_entity_poly.type
_entity_poly.pdbx_seq_one_letter_code
_entity_poly.pdbx_strand_id
1 'polypeptide(L)'
;MVSLGLVTIAQIVAVVFCIIELGLSGFVASAYWWHSPDIVNFIIFCSVWSLLVLAYLILTPMFMERLFHQLVSLGLLAVTTIFWFAGSIALATWTGTPKCDNSWCGSAQAAVAFAFFIWAIFTGLLVLDIMTVMRSRGHSTSHAKAGHGNGATDPGV
;
A
#
# COMPACT_ATOMS: atom_id res chain seq x y z
N MET A 1 -11.94 17.27 3.06
CA MET A 1 -10.83 16.88 3.96
C MET A 1 -11.03 15.43 4.38
N VAL A 2 -10.80 14.46 3.47
CA VAL A 2 -10.68 13.06 3.93
C VAL A 2 -9.42 13.01 4.77
N SER A 3 -9.58 12.67 6.04
CA SER A 3 -8.63 12.98 7.11
C SER A 3 -7.21 12.51 6.77
N LEU A 4 -6.29 13.46 6.55
CA LEU A 4 -4.85 13.19 6.51
C LEU A 4 -4.43 12.36 7.73
N GLY A 5 -5.11 12.55 8.87
CA GLY A 5 -4.92 11.74 10.07
C GLY A 5 -5.26 10.26 9.89
N LEU A 6 -6.29 9.90 9.13
CA LEU A 6 -6.63 8.49 8.92
C LEU A 6 -5.59 7.78 8.05
N VAL A 7 -5.08 8.46 7.02
CA VAL A 7 -4.04 7.93 6.13
C VAL A 7 -2.73 7.73 6.89
N THR A 8 -2.30 8.71 7.70
CA THR A 8 -1.08 8.58 8.49
C THR A 8 -1.20 7.52 9.58
N ILE A 9 -2.36 7.39 10.24
CA ILE A 9 -2.61 6.28 11.17
C ILE A 9 -2.49 4.94 10.45
N ALA A 10 -3.12 4.78 9.29
CA ALA A 10 -3.02 3.55 8.50
C ALA A 10 -1.58 3.25 8.07
N GLN A 11 -0.77 4.26 7.72
CA GLN A 11 0.66 4.09 7.44
C GLN A 11 1.44 3.62 8.68
N ILE A 12 1.21 4.22 9.85
CA ILE A 12 1.87 3.81 11.10
C ILE A 12 1.52 2.35 11.43
N VAL A 13 0.24 1.99 11.32
CA VAL A 13 -0.21 0.60 11.52
C VAL A 13 0.47 -0.33 10.49
N ALA A 14 0.54 0.07 9.23
CA ALA A 14 1.24 -0.70 8.18
C ALA A 14 2.73 -0.89 8.50
N VAL A 15 3.43 0.15 9.00
CA VAL A 15 4.83 0.05 9.43
C VAL A 15 4.98 -1.00 10.53
N VAL A 16 4.14 -0.93 11.57
CA VAL A 16 4.18 -1.88 12.70
C VAL A 16 3.95 -3.29 12.20
N PHE A 17 2.95 -3.51 11.35
CA PHE A 17 2.66 -4.83 10.81
C PHE A 17 3.79 -5.35 9.90
N CYS A 18 4.42 -4.49 9.08
CA CYS A 18 5.59 -4.89 8.27
C CYS A 18 6.79 -5.30 9.14
N ILE A 19 7.02 -4.63 10.28
CA ILE A 19 8.09 -5.01 11.23
C ILE A 19 7.78 -6.36 11.88
N ILE A 20 6.52 -6.58 12.25
CA ILE A 20 6.06 -7.87 12.80
C ILE A 20 6.32 -8.97 11.77
N GLU A 21 5.87 -8.81 10.52
CA GLU A 21 6.14 -9.78 9.44
C GLU A 21 7.62 -10.02 9.20
N LEU A 22 8.43 -8.97 9.20
CA LEU A 22 9.88 -9.11 9.05
C LEU A 22 10.50 -9.95 10.19
N GLY A 23 10.01 -9.76 11.42
CA GLY A 23 10.42 -10.55 12.58
C GLY A 23 9.99 -12.02 12.49
N LEU A 24 8.73 -12.28 12.12
CA LEU A 24 8.21 -13.65 11.96
C LEU A 24 8.91 -14.39 10.82
N SER A 25 9.01 -13.76 9.65
CA SER A 25 9.70 -14.33 8.49
C SER A 25 11.20 -14.51 8.73
N GLY A 26 11.84 -13.58 9.45
CA GLY A 26 13.23 -13.72 9.88
C GLY A 26 13.44 -14.88 10.87
N PHE A 27 12.50 -15.08 11.80
CA PHE A 27 12.52 -16.24 12.69
C PHE A 27 12.39 -17.54 11.90
N VAL A 28 11.41 -17.63 11.00
CA VAL A 28 11.23 -18.81 10.12
C VAL A 28 12.48 -19.04 9.26
N ALA A 29 13.09 -17.99 8.70
CA ALA A 29 14.33 -18.10 7.93
C ALA A 29 15.50 -18.64 8.78
N SER A 30 15.58 -18.26 10.06
CA SER A 30 16.64 -18.74 10.98
C SER A 30 16.59 -20.24 11.26
N ALA A 31 15.44 -20.88 11.05
CA ALA A 31 15.32 -22.35 11.09
C ALA A 31 16.15 -23.03 9.99
N TYR A 32 16.38 -22.32 8.88
CA TYR A 32 17.03 -22.87 7.69
C TYR A 32 18.49 -22.42 7.64
N TRP A 33 19.41 -23.34 7.95
CA TRP A 33 20.84 -23.03 8.08
C TRP A 33 21.56 -22.79 6.75
N TRP A 34 21.18 -23.50 5.66
CA TRP A 34 21.89 -23.46 4.38
C TRP A 34 21.02 -23.11 3.17
N HIS A 35 19.70 -23.25 3.26
CA HIS A 35 18.79 -22.97 2.14
C HIS A 35 17.44 -22.47 2.67
N SER A 36 17.23 -21.16 2.63
CA SER A 36 15.94 -20.56 2.99
C SER A 36 14.96 -20.72 1.83
N PRO A 37 13.69 -21.11 2.09
CA PRO A 37 12.68 -21.20 1.03
C PRO A 37 12.48 -19.87 0.31
N ASP A 38 12.33 -19.91 -1.01
CA ASP A 38 12.15 -18.71 -1.86
C ASP A 38 10.94 -17.87 -1.43
N ILE A 39 9.91 -18.53 -0.90
CA ILE A 39 8.68 -17.90 -0.40
C ILE A 39 8.96 -17.00 0.81
N VAL A 40 9.82 -17.45 1.73
CA VAL A 40 10.22 -16.68 2.91
C VAL A 40 11.08 -15.48 2.49
N ASN A 41 12.01 -15.69 1.55
CA ASN A 41 12.84 -14.62 0.99
C ASN A 41 12.00 -13.54 0.28
N PHE A 42 10.97 -13.94 -0.46
CA PHE A 42 10.05 -13.01 -1.11
C PHE A 42 9.27 -12.16 -0.11
N ILE A 43 8.82 -12.73 1.01
CA ILE A 43 8.11 -11.98 2.05
C ILE A 43 9.04 -11.02 2.81
N ILE A 44 10.27 -11.43 3.09
CA ILE A 44 11.28 -10.52 3.66
C ILE A 44 11.52 -9.34 2.72
N PHE A 45 11.68 -9.61 1.42
CA PHE A 45 11.79 -8.56 0.41
C PHE A 45 10.57 -7.64 0.40
N CYS A 46 9.35 -8.19 0.43
CA CYS A 46 8.12 -7.40 0.48
C CYS A 46 8.08 -6.49 1.70
N SER A 47 8.45 -7.00 2.89
CA SER A 47 8.51 -6.22 4.13
C SER A 47 9.50 -5.05 4.03
N VAL A 48 10.72 -5.29 3.55
CA VAL A 48 11.72 -4.22 3.38
C VAL A 48 11.29 -3.21 2.32
N TRP A 49 10.79 -3.68 1.18
CA TRP A 49 10.24 -2.83 0.12
C TRP A 49 9.12 -1.92 0.65
N SER A 50 8.18 -2.47 1.41
CA SER A 50 7.09 -1.71 2.01
C SER A 50 7.56 -0.67 3.02
N LEU A 51 8.58 -0.96 3.82
CA LEU A 51 9.17 0.02 4.73
C LEU A 51 9.79 1.20 3.95
N LEU A 52 10.45 0.94 2.83
CA LEU A 52 10.98 1.98 1.95
C LEU A 52 9.87 2.81 1.30
N VAL A 53 8.81 2.15 0.82
CA VAL A 53 7.62 2.81 0.28
C VAL A 53 6.98 3.71 1.33
N LEU A 54 6.77 3.20 2.55
CA LEU A 54 6.15 3.94 3.64
C LEU A 54 7.03 5.13 4.07
N ALA A 55 8.35 4.95 4.15
CA ALA A 55 9.28 6.04 4.40
C ALA A 55 9.15 7.13 3.32
N TYR A 56 9.11 6.76 2.04
CA TYR A 56 8.89 7.71 0.95
C TYR A 56 7.56 8.45 1.09
N LEU A 57 6.46 7.75 1.38
CA LEU A 57 5.13 8.34 1.52
C LEU A 57 5.00 9.28 2.74
N ILE A 58 5.74 9.02 3.82
CA ILE A 58 5.75 9.88 5.02
C ILE A 58 6.62 11.12 4.79
N LEU A 59 7.78 10.97 4.13
CA LEU A 59 8.69 12.10 3.87
C LEU A 59 8.13 13.05 2.81
N THR A 60 7.47 12.54 1.77
CA THR A 60 6.96 13.34 0.65
C THR A 60 6.10 14.57 1.05
N PRO A 61 5.06 14.46 1.91
CA PRO A 61 4.25 15.61 2.30
C PRO A 61 5.03 16.68 3.09
N MET A 62 6.23 16.37 3.61
CA MET A 62 7.05 17.35 4.33
C MET A 62 7.88 18.25 3.40
N PHE A 63 8.10 17.87 2.13
CA PHE A 63 9.12 18.50 1.28
C PHE A 63 8.67 19.26 0.03
N MET A 64 7.42 19.13 -0.48
CA MET A 64 6.70 20.00 -1.49
C MET A 64 5.85 19.23 -2.54
N GLU A 65 4.99 19.97 -3.26
CA GLU A 65 3.73 19.54 -3.92
C GLU A 65 3.86 19.48 -5.48
N ARG A 66 3.08 18.76 -6.31
CA ARG A 66 1.72 18.23 -6.11
C ARG A 66 1.24 17.18 -7.15
N LEU A 67 1.83 17.09 -8.36
CA LEU A 67 1.24 16.25 -9.43
C LEU A 67 2.04 14.99 -9.77
N PHE A 68 3.36 15.09 -9.99
CA PHE A 68 4.21 13.91 -10.22
C PHE A 68 4.28 13.00 -9.00
N HIS A 69 4.29 13.58 -7.79
CA HIS A 69 4.32 12.82 -6.53
C HIS A 69 3.08 11.95 -6.32
N GLN A 70 1.91 12.37 -6.83
CA GLN A 70 0.68 11.62 -6.62
C GLN A 70 0.59 10.39 -7.53
N LEU A 71 1.08 10.47 -8.77
CA LEU A 71 1.20 9.30 -9.66
C LEU A 71 2.23 8.30 -9.15
N VAL A 72 3.34 8.79 -8.60
CA VAL A 72 4.38 7.96 -8.00
C VAL A 72 3.84 7.25 -6.76
N SER A 73 3.18 7.97 -5.84
CA SER A 73 2.49 7.39 -4.68
C SER A 73 1.54 6.26 -5.09
N LEU A 74 0.66 6.53 -6.07
CA LEU A 74 -0.29 5.56 -6.59
C LEU A 74 0.40 4.30 -7.13
N GLY A 75 1.48 4.48 -7.90
CA GLY A 75 2.28 3.39 -8.44
C GLY A 75 2.94 2.54 -7.35
N LEU A 76 3.59 3.18 -6.36
CA LEU A 76 4.20 2.46 -5.25
C LEU A 76 3.17 1.69 -4.41
N LEU A 77 2.01 2.30 -4.14
CA LEU A 77 0.91 1.65 -3.44
C LEU A 77 0.40 0.43 -4.22
N ALA A 78 0.16 0.57 -5.53
CA ALA A 78 -0.33 -0.51 -6.37
C ALA A 78 0.64 -1.70 -6.43
N VAL A 79 1.94 -1.43 -6.65
CA VAL A 79 2.98 -2.45 -6.66
C VAL A 79 3.05 -3.15 -5.31
N THR A 80 3.02 -2.39 -4.21
CA THR A 80 3.06 -2.93 -2.86
C THR A 80 1.84 -3.81 -2.56
N THR A 81 0.65 -3.39 -2.95
CA THR A 81 -0.58 -4.19 -2.81
C THR A 81 -0.47 -5.52 -3.58
N ILE A 82 0.05 -5.50 -4.81
CA ILE A 82 0.20 -6.73 -5.61
C ILE A 82 1.22 -7.68 -4.97
N PHE A 83 2.34 -7.15 -4.48
CA PHE A 83 3.38 -7.93 -3.80
C PHE A 83 2.83 -8.61 -2.54
N TRP A 84 2.11 -7.88 -1.69
CA TRP A 84 1.49 -8.46 -0.51
C TRP A 84 0.39 -9.46 -0.83
N PHE A 85 -0.38 -9.25 -1.90
CA PHE A 85 -1.37 -10.23 -2.34
C PHE A 85 -0.71 -11.55 -2.74
N ALA A 86 0.28 -11.48 -3.63
CA ALA A 86 1.01 -12.65 -4.11
C ALA A 86 1.74 -13.36 -2.96
N GLY A 87 2.39 -12.59 -2.07
CA GLY A 87 3.13 -13.11 -0.92
C GLY A 87 2.24 -13.80 0.10
N SER A 88 1.06 -13.23 0.38
CA SER A 88 0.09 -13.82 1.32
C SER A 88 -0.43 -15.16 0.80
N ILE A 89 -0.75 -15.27 -0.49
CA ILE A 89 -1.20 -16.52 -1.11
C ILE A 89 -0.07 -17.56 -1.13
N ALA A 90 1.15 -17.14 -1.44
CA ALA A 90 2.32 -18.02 -1.42
C ALA A 90 2.57 -18.59 -0.01
N LEU A 91 2.52 -17.75 1.03
CA LEU A 91 2.62 -18.22 2.42
C LEU A 91 1.46 -19.13 2.82
N ALA A 92 0.23 -18.81 2.42
CA ALA A 92 -0.95 -19.60 2.76
C ALA A 92 -0.88 -21.02 2.20
N THR A 93 -0.45 -21.15 0.94
CA THR A 93 -0.27 -22.46 0.30
C THR A 93 0.90 -23.23 0.87
N TRP A 94 1.99 -22.55 1.24
CA TRP A 94 3.15 -23.17 1.87
C TRP A 94 2.86 -23.71 3.28
N THR A 95 2.06 -23.00 4.06
CA THR A 95 1.73 -23.39 5.44
C THR A 95 0.79 -24.59 5.51
N GLY A 96 0.15 -24.96 4.39
CA GLY A 96 -0.99 -25.89 4.27
C GLY A 96 -0.87 -27.27 4.93
N THR A 97 -0.90 -27.33 6.27
CA THR A 97 -0.75 -28.57 7.03
C THR A 97 -1.80 -28.72 8.15
N PRO A 98 -2.48 -29.90 8.27
CA PRO A 98 -3.56 -30.09 9.24
C PRO A 98 -3.12 -30.53 10.65
N LYS A 99 -1.83 -30.79 10.89
CA LYS A 99 -1.32 -31.28 12.18
C LYS A 99 0.09 -30.74 12.43
N CYS A 100 0.18 -29.72 13.26
CA CYS A 100 1.42 -29.02 13.56
C CYS A 100 1.48 -28.67 15.05
N ASP A 101 2.25 -29.41 15.84
CA ASP A 101 2.39 -29.23 17.30
C ASP A 101 3.62 -28.38 17.70
N ASN A 102 4.36 -27.82 16.73
CA ASN A 102 5.58 -27.05 16.98
C ASN A 102 5.37 -25.53 16.83
N SER A 103 6.09 -24.74 17.63
CA SER A 103 6.03 -23.27 17.67
C SER A 103 6.20 -22.60 16.29
N TRP A 104 7.06 -23.16 15.45
CA TRP A 104 7.34 -22.70 14.08
C TRP A 104 6.09 -22.64 13.19
N CYS A 105 5.18 -23.61 13.36
CA CYS A 105 4.01 -23.72 12.51
C CYS A 105 2.91 -22.74 12.95
N GLY A 106 2.78 -22.50 14.26
CA GLY A 106 1.95 -21.42 14.79
C GLY A 106 2.43 -20.04 14.33
N SER A 107 3.74 -19.82 14.30
CA SER A 107 4.34 -18.60 13.74
C SER A 107 4.05 -18.44 12.24
N ALA A 108 4.18 -19.51 11.45
CA ALA A 108 3.86 -19.47 10.01
C ALA A 108 2.38 -19.15 9.75
N GLN A 109 1.47 -19.76 10.52
CA GLN A 109 0.02 -19.46 10.42
C GLN A 109 -0.30 -18.02 10.81
N ALA A 110 0.32 -17.51 11.88
CA ALA A 110 0.18 -16.11 12.28
C ALA A 110 0.69 -15.18 11.17
N ALA A 111 1.85 -15.49 10.57
CA ALA A 111 2.39 -14.72 9.44
C ALA A 111 1.44 -14.71 8.23
N VAL A 112 0.75 -15.81 7.92
CA VAL A 112 -0.28 -15.78 6.87
C VAL A 112 -1.38 -14.75 7.18
N ALA A 113 -1.87 -14.73 8.42
CA ALA A 113 -2.93 -13.79 8.81
C ALA A 113 -2.46 -12.32 8.78
N PHE A 114 -1.29 -12.04 9.33
CA PHE A 114 -0.71 -10.69 9.33
C PHE A 114 -0.40 -10.20 7.91
N ALA A 115 0.11 -11.06 7.02
CA ALA A 115 0.31 -10.73 5.61
C ALA A 115 -1.00 -10.31 4.90
N PHE A 116 -2.11 -11.02 5.16
CA PHE A 116 -3.42 -10.62 4.62
C PHE A 116 -3.92 -9.29 5.19
N PHE A 117 -3.69 -9.01 6.48
CA PHE A 117 -4.04 -7.72 7.06
C PHE A 117 -3.23 -6.58 6.43
N ILE A 118 -1.93 -6.80 6.19
CA ILE A 118 -1.08 -5.82 5.50
C ILE A 118 -1.58 -5.57 4.10
N TRP A 119 -1.91 -6.63 3.35
CA TRP A 119 -2.52 -6.51 2.03
C TRP A 119 -3.80 -5.67 2.07
N ALA A 120 -4.69 -5.91 3.05
CA ALA A 120 -5.93 -5.17 3.19
C ALA A 120 -5.69 -3.68 3.50
N ILE A 121 -4.71 -3.36 4.37
CA ILE A 121 -4.32 -1.98 4.68
C ILE A 121 -3.79 -1.27 3.44
N PHE A 122 -2.87 -1.88 2.70
CA PHE A 122 -2.33 -1.29 1.47
C PHE A 122 -3.40 -1.14 0.39
N THR A 123 -4.33 -2.09 0.27
CA THR A 123 -5.49 -1.97 -0.62
C THR A 123 -6.38 -0.79 -0.22
N GLY A 124 -6.67 -0.64 1.07
CA GLY A 124 -7.42 0.51 1.60
C GLY A 124 -6.74 1.84 1.28
N LEU A 125 -5.42 1.93 1.52
CA LEU A 125 -4.61 3.11 1.19
C LEU A 125 -4.62 3.40 -0.32
N LEU A 126 -4.48 2.38 -1.16
CA LEU A 126 -4.54 2.50 -2.62
C LEU A 126 -5.90 3.03 -3.08
N VAL A 127 -7.00 2.51 -2.55
CA VAL A 127 -8.37 2.95 -2.89
C VAL A 127 -8.59 4.40 -2.45
N LEU A 128 -8.14 4.77 -1.24
CA LEU A 128 -8.18 6.15 -0.79
C LEU A 128 -7.41 7.07 -1.73
N ASP A 129 -6.19 6.70 -2.14
CA ASP A 129 -5.35 7.47 -3.04
C ASP A 129 -6.01 7.64 -4.43
N ILE A 130 -6.56 6.56 -5.00
CA ILE A 130 -7.33 6.61 -6.27
C ILE A 130 -8.50 7.59 -6.16
N MET A 131 -9.28 7.53 -5.07
CA MET A 131 -10.40 8.45 -4.86
C MET A 131 -9.94 9.91 -4.77
N THR A 132 -8.76 10.18 -4.20
CA THR A 132 -8.21 11.54 -4.18
C THR A 132 -7.85 12.01 -5.59
N VAL A 133 -7.20 11.15 -6.40
CA VAL A 133 -6.84 11.47 -7.79
C VAL A 133 -8.09 11.76 -8.62
N MET A 134 -9.14 10.94 -8.48
CA MET A 134 -10.39 11.11 -9.22
C MET A 134 -11.10 12.43 -8.86
N ARG A 135 -11.16 12.79 -7.57
CA ARG A 135 -11.76 14.06 -7.13
C ARG A 135 -11.00 15.28 -7.64
N SER A 136 -9.67 15.22 -7.68
CA SER A 136 -8.84 16.31 -8.22
C SER A 136 -9.12 16.59 -9.70
N ARG A 137 -9.47 15.57 -10.50
CA ARG A 137 -9.76 15.73 -11.94
C ARG A 137 -11.15 16.33 -12.22
N GLY A 138 -12.14 16.07 -11.36
CA GLY A 138 -13.50 16.62 -11.52
C GLY A 138 -13.59 18.14 -11.36
N HIS A 139 -12.63 18.77 -10.68
CA HIS A 139 -12.61 20.22 -10.47
C HIS A 139 -12.09 21.00 -11.70
N SER A 140 -11.31 20.35 -12.58
CA SER A 140 -10.75 20.98 -13.79
C SER A 140 -11.74 21.07 -14.96
N THR A 141 -12.80 20.26 -14.97
CA THR A 141 -13.81 20.26 -16.06
C THR A 141 -14.91 21.31 -15.87
N SER A 142 -15.10 21.85 -14.66
CA SER A 142 -16.16 22.83 -14.40
C SER A 142 -15.82 24.23 -14.92
N HIS A 143 -14.52 24.60 -14.95
CA HIS A 143 -14.08 25.91 -15.43
C HIS A 143 -14.12 26.08 -16.97
N ALA A 144 -14.18 24.99 -17.73
CA ALA A 144 -14.23 25.05 -19.19
C ALA A 144 -15.62 25.40 -19.74
N LYS A 145 -16.68 25.35 -18.92
CA LYS A 145 -18.07 25.60 -19.36
C LYS A 145 -18.61 27.00 -19.01
N ALA A 146 -17.89 27.79 -18.22
CA ALA A 146 -18.32 29.13 -17.78
C ALA A 146 -17.78 30.30 -18.63
N GLY A 147 -16.97 30.03 -19.67
CA GLY A 147 -16.29 31.05 -20.47
C GLY A 147 -16.83 31.28 -21.89
N HIS A 148 -17.94 30.64 -22.30
CA HIS A 148 -18.48 30.78 -23.65
C HIS A 148 -19.94 31.25 -23.62
N GLY A 149 -20.12 32.55 -23.35
CA GLY A 149 -21.43 33.18 -23.40
C GLY A 149 -21.39 34.64 -22.97
N ASN A 150 -20.78 35.50 -23.78
CA ASN A 150 -21.24 36.88 -23.99
C ASN A 150 -20.38 37.58 -25.05
N GLY A 151 -21.00 37.98 -26.15
CA GLY A 151 -20.33 38.76 -27.19
C GLY A 151 -21.09 38.85 -28.50
N ALA A 152 -22.36 39.26 -28.48
CA ALA A 152 -23.00 39.84 -29.67
C ALA A 152 -23.64 41.16 -29.24
N THR A 153 -22.99 42.21 -29.71
CA THR A 153 -23.25 43.65 -29.55
C THR A 153 -24.60 44.06 -30.13
N ASP A 154 -25.37 44.82 -29.36
CA ASP A 154 -26.34 45.79 -29.87
C ASP A 154 -25.74 47.18 -29.61
N PRO A 155 -25.58 48.02 -30.65
CA PRO A 155 -26.36 49.26 -30.61
C PRO A 155 -26.82 49.73 -32.00
N GLY A 156 -28.13 50.00 -32.11
CA GLY A 156 -28.64 51.18 -32.81
C GLY A 156 -29.60 50.91 -33.97
N VAL A 157 -30.88 51.20 -33.75
CA VAL A 157 -31.76 52.18 -34.41
C VAL A 157 -33.04 52.31 -33.59
#